data_AF-A0A9W6ZNZ2-F1
#
_entry.id   AF-A0A9W6ZNZ2-F1
#
_cell.length_a   1.000
_cell.length_b   1.000
_cell.length_c   1.000
_cell.angle_alpha   90.00
_cell.angle_beta   90.00
_cell.angle_gamma   90.00
#
_symmetry.space_group_name_H-M   'P 1'
#
loop_
_entity.id
_entity.type
_entity.pdbx_description
1 polymer ?
#
loop_
_entity_poly.entity_id
_entity_poly.type
_entity_poly.pdbx_seq_one_letter_code
_entity_poly.pdbx_strand_id
1 'polypeptide(L)'
;MDPEMALENVAYARAHNSEHQMELLKMAAAIMAQDRYALIVVDSATALFRTDYSGRGELSERQMMLGQFLRQLTRLAEEVRKRDGLSDLR
;
A
#
# COMPACT_ATOMS: atom_id res chain seq x y z
N MET A 1 -19.73 -19.43 2.09
CA MET A 1 -18.31 -19.17 1.78
C MET A 1 -17.51 -20.02 2.73
N ASP A 2 -16.52 -20.75 2.21
CA ASP A 2 -15.60 -21.51 3.05
C ASP A 2 -14.60 -20.55 3.74
N PRO A 3 -14.53 -20.51 5.08
CA PRO A 3 -13.62 -19.62 5.79
C PRO A 3 -12.14 -19.87 5.49
N GLU A 4 -11.74 -21.12 5.27
CA GLU A 4 -10.33 -21.47 5.05
C GLU A 4 -9.86 -20.96 3.69
N MET A 5 -10.62 -21.26 2.63
CA MET A 5 -10.37 -20.70 1.30
C MET A 5 -10.42 -19.16 1.31
N ALA A 6 -11.26 -18.55 2.14
CA ALA A 6 -11.29 -17.09 2.23
C ALA A 6 -9.98 -16.52 2.79
N LEU A 7 -9.41 -17.14 3.83
CA LEU A 7 -8.16 -16.71 4.46
C LEU A 7 -6.94 -16.98 3.58
N GLU A 8 -6.93 -18.06 2.81
CA GLU A 8 -5.86 -18.36 1.85
C GLU A 8 -5.69 -17.27 0.77
N ASN A 9 -6.76 -16.53 0.47
CA ASN A 9 -6.76 -15.42 -0.49
C ASN A 9 -6.39 -14.06 0.14
N VAL A 10 -5.97 -14.02 1.41
CA VAL A 10 -5.61 -12.78 2.11
C VAL A 10 -4.12 -12.79 2.47
N ALA A 11 -3.34 -11.99 1.75
CA ALA A 11 -1.98 -11.67 2.15
C ALA A 11 -1.98 -10.63 3.28
N TYR A 12 -1.29 -10.94 4.39
CA TYR A 12 -1.18 -10.07 5.56
C TYR A 12 0.28 -9.74 5.86
N ALA A 13 0.55 -8.46 6.15
CA ALA A 13 1.83 -8.00 6.67
C ALA A 13 1.63 -6.84 7.65
N ARG A 14 2.48 -6.77 8.68
CA ARG A 14 2.47 -5.69 9.67
C ARG A 14 3.68 -4.80 9.50
N ALA A 15 3.45 -3.54 9.20
CA ALA A 15 4.50 -2.53 9.22
C ALA A 15 4.86 -2.14 10.67
N HIS A 16 6.15 -1.97 10.95
CA HIS A 16 6.66 -1.62 12.29
C HIS A 16 7.14 -0.17 12.38
N ASN A 17 7.48 0.42 11.24
CA ASN A 17 7.87 1.82 11.08
C ASN A 17 7.55 2.25 9.63
N SER A 18 7.71 3.54 9.34
CA SER A 18 7.38 4.16 8.06
C SER A 18 8.23 3.65 6.89
N GLU A 19 9.50 3.27 7.15
CA GLU A 19 10.39 2.66 6.16
C GLU A 19 9.91 1.25 5.78
N HIS A 20 9.65 0.40 6.78
CA HIS A 20 9.10 -0.93 6.58
C HIS A 20 7.73 -0.88 5.88
N GLN A 21 6.89 0.13 6.18
CA GLN A 21 5.63 0.34 5.45
C GLN A 21 5.86 0.60 3.95
N MET A 22 6.92 1.34 3.59
CA MET A 22 7.29 1.59 2.20
C MET A 22 7.81 0.33 1.51
N GLU A 23 8.61 -0.47 2.22
CA GLU A 23 9.13 -1.75 1.70
C GLU A 23 8.01 -2.76 1.45
N LEU A 24 7.08 -2.91 2.39
CA LEU A 24 5.92 -3.78 2.24
C LEU A 24 5.07 -3.40 1.03
N LEU A 25 4.94 -2.11 0.72
CA LEU A 25 4.22 -1.67 -0.49
C LEU A 25 4.94 -2.12 -1.77
N LYS A 26 6.28 -2.06 -1.81
CA LYS A 26 7.06 -2.56 -2.96
C LYS A 26 6.91 -4.08 -3.12
N MET A 27 6.94 -4.82 -2.02
CA MET A 27 6.72 -6.27 -2.02
C MET A 27 5.29 -6.60 -2.47
N ALA A 28 4.29 -5.89 -1.95
CA ALA A 28 2.90 -6.05 -2.36
C ALA A 28 2.73 -5.79 -3.86
N ALA A 29 3.35 -4.73 -4.41
CA ALA A 29 3.32 -4.47 -5.85
C ALA A 29 3.91 -5.63 -6.67
N ALA A 30 5.01 -6.24 -6.21
CA ALA A 30 5.61 -7.40 -6.87
C ALA A 30 4.68 -8.62 -6.84
N ILE A 31 4.07 -8.90 -5.69
CA ILE A 31 3.08 -9.99 -5.53
C ILE A 31 1.86 -9.76 -6.42
N MET A 32 1.32 -8.54 -6.43
CA MET A 32 0.17 -8.16 -7.27
C MET A 32 0.50 -8.19 -8.76
N ALA A 33 1.77 -8.12 -9.16
CA ALA A 33 2.18 -8.28 -10.56
C ALA A 33 2.21 -9.76 -10.98
N GLN A 34 2.49 -10.68 -10.04
CA GLN A 34 2.54 -12.13 -10.30
C GLN A 34 1.15 -12.77 -10.19
N ASP A 35 0.38 -12.39 -9.17
CA ASP A 35 -0.91 -12.97 -8.82
C ASP A 35 -2.06 -11.96 -9.00
N ARG A 36 -3.29 -12.47 -9.11
CA ARG A 36 -4.49 -11.63 -9.22
C ARG A 36 -5.03 -11.26 -7.84
N TYR A 37 -4.60 -10.11 -7.33
CA TYR A 37 -5.25 -9.42 -6.22
C TYR A 37 -6.13 -8.28 -6.75
N ALA A 38 -7.26 -8.05 -6.07
CA ALA A 38 -8.25 -7.01 -6.43
C ALA A 38 -8.34 -5.86 -5.42
N LEU A 39 -7.73 -5.99 -4.24
CA LEU A 39 -7.83 -5.01 -3.15
C LEU A 39 -6.53 -4.95 -2.36
N ILE A 40 -6.09 -3.73 -2.03
CA ILE A 40 -5.06 -3.45 -1.05
C ILE A 40 -5.65 -2.59 0.06
N VAL A 41 -5.41 -2.95 1.32
CA VAL A 41 -5.87 -2.20 2.49
C VAL A 41 -4.67 -1.81 3.33
N VAL A 42 -4.59 -0.53 3.70
CA VAL A 42 -3.54 -0.01 4.58
C VAL A 42 -4.20 0.62 5.80
N ASP A 43 -4.20 -0.10 6.92
CA ASP A 43 -4.69 0.38 8.21
C ASP A 43 -3.53 0.58 9.21
N SER A 44 -3.03 1.79 9.46
CA SER A 44 -3.41 3.06 8.83
C SER A 44 -2.25 3.67 8.06
N ALA A 45 -2.58 4.36 6.97
CA ALA A 45 -1.57 4.94 6.08
C ALA A 45 -0.68 6.01 6.72
N THR A 46 -1.13 6.68 7.80
CA THR A 46 -0.45 7.86 8.36
C THR A 46 0.13 7.67 9.76
N ALA A 47 -0.28 6.65 10.51
CA ALA A 47 0.12 6.51 11.92
C ALA A 47 1.63 6.37 12.09
N LEU A 48 2.30 5.53 11.30
CA LEU A 48 3.74 5.32 11.40
C LEU A 48 4.53 6.58 11.01
N PHE A 49 4.13 7.26 9.93
CA PHE A 49 4.75 8.55 9.56
C PHE A 49 4.59 9.63 10.64
N ARG A 50 3.48 9.63 11.40
CA ARG A 50 3.30 10.58 12.50
C ARG A 50 4.14 10.24 13.73
N THR A 51 4.43 8.96 13.93
CA THR A 51 5.20 8.46 15.07
C THR A 51 6.69 8.65 14.83
N ASP A 52 7.18 8.31 13.64
CA ASP A 52 8.60 8.36 13.29
C ASP A 52 9.09 9.80 13.08
N TYR A 53 8.23 10.68 12.56
CA TYR A 53 8.54 12.10 12.32
C TYR A 53 7.68 12.97 13.24
N SER A 54 8.10 13.08 14.49
CA SER A 54 7.34 13.74 15.56
C SER A 54 7.74 15.20 15.78
N GLY A 55 8.94 15.60 15.34
CA GLY A 55 9.47 16.96 15.48
C GLY A 55 8.85 17.96 14.50
N ARG A 56 8.77 19.24 14.91
CA ARG A 56 8.30 20.32 14.00
C ARG A 56 9.22 20.53 12.80
N GLY A 57 10.53 20.33 12.98
CA GLY A 57 11.53 20.42 11.90
C GLY A 57 11.45 19.28 10.87
N GLU A 58 10.76 18.20 11.21
CA GLU A 58 10.62 16.99 10.38
C GLU A 58 9.33 16.99 9.57
N LEU A 59 8.50 18.04 9.70
CA LEU A 59 7.21 18.12 9.02
C LEU A 59 7.34 18.01 7.51
N SER A 60 8.30 18.71 6.91
CA SER A 60 8.53 18.69 5.46
C SER A 60 8.95 17.30 4.98
N GLU A 61 9.86 16.65 5.71
CA GLU A 61 10.33 15.30 5.42
C GLU A 61 9.19 14.28 5.53
N ARG A 62 8.40 14.35 6.60
CA ARG A 62 7.19 13.52 6.77
C ARG A 62 6.24 13.66 5.60
N GLN A 63 5.95 14.89 5.15
CA GLN A 63 5.05 15.15 4.03
C GLN A 63 5.63 14.64 2.71
N MET A 64 6.95 14.78 2.51
CA MET A 64 7.63 14.25 1.35
C MET A 64 7.51 12.72 1.28
N MET A 65 7.82 12.03 2.39
CA MET A 65 7.80 10.57 2.47
C MET A 65 6.38 9.99 2.39
N LEU A 66 5.42 10.56 3.11
CA LEU A 66 4.01 10.19 2.98
C LEU A 66 3.50 10.43 1.55
N GLY A 67 3.88 11.56 0.94
CA GLY A 67 3.52 11.85 -0.44
C GLY A 67 4.09 10.83 -1.43
N GLN A 68 5.32 10.35 -1.22
CA GLN A 68 5.88 9.27 -2.02
C GLN A 68 5.10 7.96 -1.85
N PHE A 69 4.75 7.60 -0.61
CA PHE A 69 3.94 6.42 -0.30
C PHE A 69 2.58 6.45 -1.01
N LEU A 70 1.85 7.57 -0.90
CA LEU A 70 0.54 7.74 -1.54
C LEU A 70 0.63 7.70 -3.08
N ARG A 71 1.67 8.29 -3.67
CA ARG A 71 1.90 8.21 -5.13
C ARG A 71 2.14 6.77 -5.59
N GLN A 72 2.86 5.97 -4.81
CA GLN A 72 3.07 4.55 -5.13
C GLN A 72 1.75 3.77 -5.06
N LEU A 73 0.90 4.02 -4.06
CA LEU A 73 -0.44 3.42 -3.99
C LEU A 73 -1.30 3.80 -5.21
N THR A 74 -1.33 5.08 -5.60
CA THR A 74 -2.08 5.52 -6.79
C THR A 74 -1.56 4.83 -8.05
N ARG A 75 -0.24 4.77 -8.22
CA ARG A 75 0.38 4.08 -9.36
C ARG A 75 0.01 2.60 -9.42
N LEU A 76 0.09 1.90 -8.28
CA LEU A 76 -0.30 0.50 -8.19
C LEU A 76 -1.78 0.30 -8.55
N ALA A 77 -2.66 1.16 -8.06
CA ALA A 77 -4.09 1.11 -8.40
C ALA A 77 -4.34 1.32 -9.91
N GLU A 78 -3.62 2.24 -10.55
CA GLU A 78 -3.70 2.46 -11.99
C GLU A 78 -3.18 1.28 -12.81
N GLU A 79 -2.07 0.66 -12.38
CA GLU A 79 -1.50 -0.52 -13.03
C GLU A 79 -2.45 -1.72 -12.96
N VAL A 80 -3.07 -1.96 -11.80
CA VAL A 80 -4.08 -3.01 -11.63
C VAL A 80 -5.33 -2.73 -12.49
N ARG A 81 -5.82 -1.49 -12.49
CA ARG A 81 -6.98 -1.09 -13.32
C ARG A 81 -6.73 -1.35 -14.80
N LYS A 82 -5.54 -1.03 -15.31
CA LYS A 82 -5.15 -1.28 -16.71
C LYS A 82 -5.08 -2.77 -17.02
N ARG A 83 -4.49 -3.57 -16.11
CA ARG A 83 -4.39 -5.03 -16.27
C ARG A 83 -5.76 -5.68 -16.40
N ASP A 84 -6.71 -5.23 -15.59
CA ASP A 84 -8.04 -5.85 -15.50
C ASP A 84 -9.02 -5.32 -16.57
N GLY A 85 -8.55 -4.52 -17.54
CA GLY A 85 -9.38 -4.00 -18.63
C GLY A 85 -10.42 -2.97 -18.18
N LEU A 86 -10.27 -2.41 -16.97
CA LEU A 86 -11.19 -1.43 -16.39
C LEU A 86 -10.85 0.02 -16.84
N SER A 87 -10.05 0.18 -17.89
CA SER A 87 -9.63 1.50 -18.42
C SER A 87 -10.82 2.37 -18.83
N ASP A 88 -11.93 1.75 -19.25
CA ASP A 88 -13.02 2.44 -19.95
C ASP A 88 -14.17 2.87 -19.03
N LEU A 89 -14.11 2.56 -17.73
CA LEU A 89 -15.10 2.96 -16.72
C LEU A 89 -14.85 4.38 -16.19
N ARG A 90 -14.96 5.40 -17.04
CA ARG A 90 -15.03 6.82 -16.63
C ARG A 90 -16.36 7.42 -17.02
#